data_AF-A0AAJ7SE06-F1
#
_entry.id   AF-A0AAJ7SE06-F1
#
_cell.length_a   1.000
_cell.length_b   1.000
_cell.length_c   1.000
_cell.angle_alpha   90.00
_cell.angle_beta   90.00
_cell.angle_gamma   90.00
#
_symmetry.space_group_name_H-M   'P 1'
#
loop_
_entity.id
_entity.type
_entity.pdbx_description
1 polymer ?
#
loop_
_entity_poly.entity_id
_entity_poly.type
_entity_poly.pdbx_seq_one_letter_code
_entity_poly.pdbx_strand_id
1 'polypeptide(L)'
;MRRFYNRNPTVSRVFSDNAASFRRAAKEIKWLFDLARSEETQEFLSSRRITWQFNTERAPWRGGFYERLFRTIKEPLRKILGKNILNFRELETTLTDVEKMVNDRPLTLVSNDSNEMLPLRPADLLYGIQGKPALPETEEIIQSAEQATAEVLSDRWKHQQNVLNAFWKRFRTEYIQHVRSAHMSKPVKERSIKVGDVVLLEDPAASRSYWPMGRVLEFVGREGPDGKRRTCMVRLQAGKILRRPIQLLYPLDVAQY
;
A
#
# COMPACT_ATOMS: atom_id res chain seq x y z
N MET A 1 10.54 17.33 9.82
CA MET A 1 10.95 16.40 10.88
C MET A 1 10.06 16.43 12.12
N ARG A 2 9.81 17.58 12.77
CA ARG A 2 8.95 17.64 13.98
C ARG A 2 7.57 16.97 13.82
N ARG A 3 6.83 17.28 12.75
CA ARG A 3 5.53 16.64 12.46
C ARG A 3 5.63 15.11 12.27
N PHE A 4 6.73 14.64 11.69
CA PHE A 4 6.97 13.21 11.47
C PHE A 4 7.16 12.48 12.80
N TYR A 5 7.97 13.02 13.71
CA TYR A 5 8.19 12.41 15.03
C TYR A 5 6.93 12.43 15.90
N ASN A 6 6.15 13.51 15.85
CA ASN A 6 4.87 13.56 16.57
C ASN A 6 3.88 12.48 16.10
N ARG A 7 3.94 12.10 14.81
CA ARG A 7 3.10 11.05 14.24
C ARG A 7 3.67 9.64 14.42
N ASN A 8 4.98 9.51 14.61
CA ASN A 8 5.70 8.24 14.68
C ASN A 8 6.57 8.19 15.96
N PRO A 9 5.96 8.11 17.16
CA PRO A 9 6.67 8.23 18.42
C PRO A 9 7.63 7.07 18.71
N THR A 10 7.50 5.95 17.99
CA THR A 10 8.30 4.73 18.15
C THR A 10 9.59 4.73 17.32
N VAL A 11 9.82 5.73 16.47
CA VAL A 11 11.00 5.78 15.59
C VAL A 11 12.27 6.07 16.37
N SER A 12 13.20 5.12 16.37
CA SER A 12 14.53 5.24 17.00
C SER A 12 15.67 5.42 15.99
N ARG A 13 15.43 5.11 14.71
CA ARG A 13 16.44 5.16 13.66
C ARG A 13 15.88 5.70 12.35
N VAL A 14 16.63 6.61 11.73
CA VAL A 14 16.30 7.21 10.43
C VAL A 14 17.41 6.87 9.44
N PHE A 15 17.02 6.35 8.28
CA PHE A 15 17.92 6.08 7.16
C PHE A 15 17.67 7.10 6.05
N SER A 16 18.73 7.69 5.49
CA SER A 16 18.61 8.60 4.34
C SER A 16 19.79 8.53 3.39
N ASP A 17 19.62 9.12 2.21
CA ASP A 17 20.75 9.44 1.34
C ASP A 17 21.59 10.60 1.91
N ASN A 18 22.70 10.89 1.23
CA ASN A 18 23.66 11.93 1.60
C ASN A 18 23.26 13.35 1.15
N ALA A 19 21.99 13.61 0.80
CA ALA A 19 21.56 14.95 0.40
C ALA A 19 21.83 15.98 1.52
N ALA A 20 22.20 17.19 1.10
CA ALA A 20 22.59 18.27 2.02
C ALA A 20 21.49 18.62 3.03
N SER A 21 20.21 18.55 2.62
CA SER A 21 19.05 18.77 3.48
C SER A 21 18.98 17.76 4.63
N PHE A 22 19.21 16.48 4.38
CA PHE A 22 19.21 15.44 5.42
C PHE A 22 20.45 15.54 6.32
N ARG A 23 21.63 15.84 5.77
CA ARG A 23 22.83 16.09 6.57
C ARG A 23 22.63 17.27 7.54
N ARG A 24 21.96 18.34 7.08
CA ARG A 24 21.62 19.48 7.94
C ARG A 24 20.61 19.10 9.01
N ALA A 25 19.52 18.41 8.66
CA ALA A 25 18.52 17.96 9.63
C ALA A 25 19.11 17.03 10.71
N ALA A 26 20.01 16.13 10.34
CA ALA A 26 20.70 15.25 11.28
C ALA A 26 21.59 16.05 12.26
N LYS A 27 22.29 17.08 11.78
CA LYS A 27 23.07 17.98 12.63
C LYS A 27 22.19 18.77 13.59
N GLU A 28 21.07 19.31 13.11
CA GLU A 28 20.11 20.06 13.93
C GLU A 28 19.53 19.17 15.05
N ILE A 29 19.15 17.94 14.73
CA ILE A 29 18.64 16.99 15.73
C ILE A 29 19.72 16.67 16.77
N LYS A 30 20.94 16.36 16.33
CA LYS A 30 22.06 16.09 17.25
C LYS A 30 22.28 17.28 18.19
N TRP A 31 22.33 18.49 17.64
CA TRP A 31 22.50 19.71 18.43
C TRP A 31 21.38 19.93 19.46
N LEU A 32 20.12 19.63 19.12
CA LEU A 32 19.00 19.70 20.07
C LEU A 32 19.15 18.73 21.25
N PHE A 33 19.61 17.51 20.99
CA PHE A 33 19.89 16.54 22.06
C PHE A 33 21.11 16.96 22.90
N ASP A 34 22.14 17.54 22.29
CA ASP A 34 23.35 18.01 22.99
C ASP A 34 23.07 19.27 23.84
N LEU A 35 22.03 20.06 23.51
CA LEU A 35 21.64 21.27 24.26
C LEU A 35 20.87 20.98 25.55
N ALA A 36 20.26 19.79 25.69
CA ALA A 36 19.60 19.40 26.94
C ALA A 36 20.64 19.31 28.06
N ARG A 37 20.63 20.22 29.03
CA ARG A 37 21.71 20.34 30.03
C ARG A 37 21.43 19.66 31.37
N SER A 38 20.16 19.42 31.69
CA SER A 38 19.76 18.75 32.93
C SER A 38 20.04 17.24 32.85
N GLU A 39 20.63 16.70 33.91
CA GLU A 39 21.00 15.28 34.04
C GLU A 39 19.77 14.36 33.89
N GLU A 40 18.65 14.68 34.55
CA GLU A 40 17.36 13.98 34.42
C GLU A 40 16.82 13.98 32.97
N THR A 41 17.02 15.09 32.24
CA THR A 41 16.57 15.22 30.86
C THR A 41 17.50 14.47 29.91
N GLN A 42 18.80 14.44 30.17
CA GLN A 42 19.76 13.65 29.40
C GLN A 42 19.51 12.14 29.57
N GLU A 43 19.24 11.65 30.78
CA GLU A 43 18.88 10.25 30.99
C GLU A 43 17.58 9.88 30.26
N PHE A 44 16.52 10.68 30.39
CA PHE A 44 15.26 10.45 29.68
C PHE A 44 15.44 10.46 28.16
N LEU A 45 16.19 11.42 27.62
CA LEU A 45 16.43 11.57 26.19
C LEU A 45 17.43 10.53 25.64
N SER A 46 18.33 9.98 26.46
CA SER A 46 19.27 8.94 26.06
C SER A 46 18.55 7.66 25.62
N SER A 47 17.50 7.27 26.36
CA SER A 47 16.64 6.11 26.05
C SER A 47 15.77 6.32 24.79
N ARG A 48 15.61 7.59 24.36
CA ARG A 48 14.79 8.00 23.21
C ARG A 48 15.63 8.64 22.09
N ARG A 49 16.94 8.40 22.11
CA ARG A 49 17.86 9.04 21.17
C ARG A 49 17.61 8.53 19.76
N ILE A 50 17.39 9.47 18.85
CA ILE A 50 17.21 9.15 17.43
C ILE A 50 18.59 9.02 16.78
N THR A 51 18.83 7.86 16.17
CA THR A 51 20.07 7.59 15.43
C THR A 51 19.84 7.83 13.94
N TRP A 52 20.62 8.74 13.34
CA TRP A 52 20.58 8.98 11.90
C TRP A 52 21.69 8.21 11.20
N GLN A 53 21.34 7.40 10.20
CA GLN A 53 22.29 6.61 9.41
C GLN A 53 22.19 7.02 7.95
N PHE A 54 23.34 7.29 7.34
CA PHE A 54 23.44 7.66 5.94
C PHE A 54 23.85 6.45 5.11
N ASN A 55 23.31 6.36 3.89
CA ASN A 55 23.77 5.37 2.93
C ASN A 55 25.26 5.56 2.65
N THR A 56 25.98 4.46 2.49
CA THR A 56 27.38 4.47 2.04
C THR A 56 27.48 5.23 0.72
N GLU A 57 28.49 6.08 0.58
CA GLU A 57 28.73 6.82 -0.65
C GLU A 57 28.88 5.84 -1.83
N ARG A 58 28.26 6.16 -2.97
CA ARG A 58 28.19 5.30 -4.17
C ARG A 58 27.38 3.98 -4.01
N ALA A 59 26.54 3.85 -2.98
CA ALA A 59 25.61 2.72 -2.83
C ALA A 59 24.12 3.09 -3.04
N PRO A 60 23.72 3.62 -4.22
CA PRO A 60 22.35 4.07 -4.47
C PRO A 60 21.32 2.92 -4.39
N TRP A 61 21.74 1.67 -4.62
CA TRP A 61 20.85 0.50 -4.54
C TRP A 61 20.27 0.28 -3.14
N ARG A 62 20.94 0.72 -2.06
CA ARG A 62 20.39 0.66 -0.70
C ARG A 62 19.12 1.49 -0.56
N GLY A 63 18.96 2.51 -1.40
CA GLY A 63 17.74 3.33 -1.48
C GLY A 63 16.74 2.93 -2.57
N GLY A 64 17.14 2.07 -3.49
CA GLY A 64 16.36 1.75 -4.68
C GLY A 64 15.00 1.09 -4.39
N PHE A 65 14.78 0.50 -3.22
CA PHE A 65 13.48 -0.07 -2.87
C PHE A 65 12.45 1.03 -2.56
N TYR A 66 12.80 2.03 -1.74
CA TYR A 66 11.88 3.12 -1.42
C TYR A 66 11.71 4.05 -2.62
N GLU A 67 12.73 4.25 -3.45
CA GLU A 67 12.62 5.03 -4.68
C GLU A 67 11.65 4.40 -5.67
N ARG A 68 11.73 3.07 -5.87
CA ARG A 68 10.77 2.33 -6.69
C ARG A 68 9.36 2.46 -6.14
N LEU A 69 9.17 2.31 -4.83
CA LEU A 69 7.86 2.52 -4.20
C LEU A 69 7.35 3.95 -4.42
N PHE A 70 8.17 4.97 -4.17
CA PHE A 70 7.76 6.36 -4.40
C PHE A 70 7.44 6.66 -5.86
N ARG A 71 8.13 6.02 -6.80
CA ARG A 71 7.85 6.14 -8.23
C ARG A 71 6.43 5.66 -8.57
N THR A 72 5.99 4.54 -8.00
CA THR A 72 4.61 4.02 -8.17
C THR A 72 3.53 4.94 -7.61
N ILE A 73 3.88 5.93 -6.77
CA ILE A 73 2.96 6.91 -6.23
C ILE A 73 3.02 8.21 -7.05
N LYS A 74 4.24 8.71 -7.29
CA LYS A 74 4.48 9.99 -7.98
C LYS A 74 4.05 9.97 -9.44
N GLU A 75 4.30 8.88 -10.16
CA GLU A 75 3.96 8.80 -11.59
C GLU A 75 2.45 8.77 -11.85
N PRO A 76 1.62 8.03 -11.09
CA PRO A 76 0.16 8.17 -11.15
C PRO A 76 -0.30 9.58 -10.83
N LEU A 77 0.11 10.13 -9.69
CA LEU A 77 -0.31 11.47 -9.26
C LEU A 77 0.04 12.55 -10.28
N ARG A 78 1.26 12.53 -10.83
CA ARG A 78 1.68 13.52 -11.84
C ARG A 78 0.84 13.46 -13.11
N LYS A 79 0.46 12.26 -13.59
CA LYS A 79 -0.39 12.14 -14.78
C LYS A 79 -1.84 12.54 -14.53
N ILE A 80 -2.37 12.24 -13.33
CA ILE A 80 -3.76 12.55 -12.97
C ILE A 80 -3.94 14.05 -12.72
N LEU A 81 -3.02 14.65 -11.97
CA LEU A 81 -3.06 16.08 -11.68
C LEU A 81 -2.71 16.90 -12.93
N GLY A 82 -1.77 16.43 -13.76
CA GLY A 82 -1.42 17.09 -15.02
C GLY A 82 -0.99 18.54 -14.80
N LYS A 83 -1.80 19.49 -15.29
CA LYS A 83 -1.63 20.94 -15.08
C LYS A 83 -2.47 21.50 -13.94
N ASN A 84 -3.37 20.72 -13.36
CA ASN A 84 -4.22 21.16 -12.25
C ASN A 84 -3.38 21.27 -10.98
N ILE A 85 -3.39 22.46 -10.40
CA ILE A 85 -2.72 22.74 -9.14
C ILE A 85 -3.78 22.63 -8.04
N LEU A 86 -3.75 21.53 -7.29
CA LEU A 86 -4.51 21.43 -6.04
C LEU A 86 -3.95 22.45 -5.05
N ASN A 87 -4.83 23.05 -4.25
CA ASN A 87 -4.37 23.89 -3.17
C ASN A 87 -3.68 23.04 -2.10
N PHE A 88 -2.92 23.70 -1.20
CA PHE A 88 -2.13 22.97 -0.21
C PHE A 88 -2.96 21.98 0.64
N ARG A 89 -4.15 22.39 1.09
CA ARG A 89 -5.01 21.54 1.93
C ARG A 89 -5.63 20.37 1.16
N GLU A 90 -6.06 20.58 -0.09
CA GLU A 90 -6.56 19.53 -0.97
C GLU A 90 -5.48 18.51 -1.28
N LEU A 91 -4.28 18.98 -1.58
CA LEU A 91 -3.15 18.11 -1.83
C LEU A 91 -2.80 17.33 -0.56
N GLU A 92 -2.79 17.98 0.61
CA GLU A 92 -2.54 17.30 1.89
C GLU A 92 -3.58 16.20 2.14
N THR A 93 -4.88 16.47 2.01
CA THR A 93 -5.93 15.46 2.17
C THR A 93 -5.82 14.34 1.13
N THR A 94 -5.63 14.68 -0.15
CA THR A 94 -5.47 13.69 -1.23
C THR A 94 -4.27 12.78 -0.95
N LEU A 95 -3.16 13.34 -0.47
CA LEU A 95 -1.97 12.55 -0.11
C LEU A 95 -2.23 11.64 1.10
N THR A 96 -3.03 12.05 2.08
CA THR A 96 -3.41 11.17 3.19
C THR A 96 -4.26 9.98 2.74
N ASP A 97 -5.18 10.19 1.79
CA ASP A 97 -5.97 9.10 1.20
C ASP A 97 -5.08 8.13 0.41
N VAL A 98 -4.16 8.68 -0.39
CA VAL A 98 -3.16 7.90 -1.13
C VAL A 98 -2.26 7.10 -0.19
N GLU A 99 -1.78 7.71 0.89
CA GLU A 99 -0.98 7.04 1.92
C GLU A 99 -1.74 5.86 2.52
N LYS A 100 -3.02 6.06 2.87
CA LYS A 100 -3.88 4.98 3.37
C LYS A 100 -4.01 3.85 2.34
N MET A 101 -4.33 4.16 1.09
CA MET A 101 -4.49 3.16 0.03
C MET A 101 -3.21 2.34 -0.21
N VAL A 102 -2.05 2.99 -0.18
CA VAL A 102 -0.74 2.34 -0.32
C VAL A 102 -0.44 1.48 0.90
N ASN A 103 -0.77 1.92 2.10
CA ASN A 103 -0.52 1.19 3.35
C ASN A 103 -1.52 0.06 3.61
N ASP A 104 -2.71 0.11 3.02
CA ASP A 104 -3.70 -0.98 3.07
C ASP A 104 -3.45 -2.09 2.04
N ARG A 105 -2.40 -1.97 1.21
CA ARG A 105 -2.07 -2.98 0.19
C ARG A 105 -1.65 -4.32 0.85
N PRO A 106 -2.15 -5.47 0.36
CA PRO A 106 -1.82 -6.78 0.90
C PRO A 106 -0.43 -7.25 0.45
N LEU A 107 0.49 -7.54 1.37
CA LEU A 107 1.86 -7.98 1.06
C LEU A 107 1.98 -9.50 0.92
N THR A 108 1.46 -10.25 1.89
CA THR A 108 1.56 -11.71 2.00
C THR A 108 0.53 -12.21 3.01
N LEU A 109 0.32 -13.51 3.15
CA LEU A 109 -0.58 -14.07 4.16
C LEU A 109 0.14 -14.27 5.50
N VAL A 110 -0.59 -14.06 6.61
CA VAL A 110 -0.08 -14.34 7.96
C VAL A 110 -0.50 -15.72 8.47
N SER A 111 -1.70 -16.17 8.09
CA SER A 111 -2.31 -17.40 8.63
C SER A 111 -2.37 -18.51 7.59
N ASN A 112 -2.08 -19.74 8.05
CA ASN A 112 -2.33 -20.99 7.33
C ASN A 112 -3.75 -21.54 7.56
N ASP A 113 -4.54 -20.91 8.44
CA ASP A 113 -5.88 -21.40 8.77
C ASP A 113 -6.81 -21.36 7.56
N SER A 114 -7.69 -22.35 7.48
CA SER A 114 -8.44 -22.57 6.25
C SER A 114 -9.50 -21.52 5.94
N ASN A 115 -9.94 -20.78 6.97
CA ASN A 115 -11.06 -19.85 6.90
C ASN A 115 -10.65 -18.37 6.94
N GLU A 116 -9.46 -18.03 7.44
CA GLU A 116 -9.05 -16.63 7.57
C GLU A 116 -8.12 -16.21 6.43
N MET A 117 -8.67 -15.45 5.48
CA MET A 117 -7.89 -14.78 4.42
C MET A 117 -7.49 -13.38 4.90
N LEU A 118 -6.56 -13.33 5.85
CA LEU A 118 -6.03 -12.08 6.40
C LEU A 118 -4.61 -11.82 5.86
N PRO A 119 -4.44 -10.83 4.96
CA PRO A 119 -3.12 -10.45 4.48
C PRO A 119 -2.41 -9.58 5.52
N LEU A 120 -1.08 -9.71 5.58
CA LEU A 120 -0.19 -8.73 6.19
C LEU A 120 -0.13 -7.50 5.30
N ARG A 121 -0.48 -6.33 5.83
CA ARG A 121 -0.38 -5.04 5.14
C ARG A 121 0.68 -4.16 5.81
N PRO A 122 1.26 -3.17 5.11
CA PRO A 122 2.13 -2.18 5.75
C PRO A 122 1.45 -1.48 6.93
N ALA A 123 0.15 -1.18 6.83
CA ALA A 123 -0.64 -0.60 7.91
C ALA A 123 -0.64 -1.48 9.17
N ASP A 124 -0.67 -2.80 9.02
CA ASP A 124 -0.66 -3.73 10.15
C ASP A 124 0.70 -3.71 10.88
N LEU A 125 1.79 -3.47 10.15
CA LEU A 125 3.13 -3.29 10.73
C LEU A 125 3.29 -1.95 11.45
N LEU A 126 2.58 -0.91 11.00
CA LEU A 126 2.67 0.44 11.56
C LEU A 126 1.73 0.64 12.75
N TYR A 127 0.50 0.13 12.66
CA TYR A 127 -0.59 0.43 13.59
C TYR A 127 -1.15 -0.80 14.32
N GLY A 128 -0.70 -2.01 13.95
CA GLY A 128 -1.27 -3.27 14.42
C GLY A 128 -2.51 -3.71 13.62
N ILE A 129 -2.85 -4.99 13.74
CA ILE A 129 -3.87 -5.69 12.91
C ILE A 129 -5.31 -5.20 13.19
N GLN A 130 -5.53 -4.48 14.31
CA GLN A 130 -6.86 -4.03 14.74
C GLN A 130 -7.34 -2.75 14.03
N GLY A 131 -6.46 -2.02 13.34
CA GLY A 131 -6.80 -0.78 12.63
C GLY A 131 -7.46 -1.04 11.28
N LYS A 132 -8.80 -1.10 11.24
CA LYS A 132 -9.57 -1.22 9.99
C LYS A 132 -10.65 -0.13 9.78
N PRO A 133 -10.44 1.16 10.13
CA PRO A 133 -11.39 2.17 9.71
C PRO A 133 -11.31 2.33 8.19
N ALA A 134 -12.43 2.11 7.52
CA ALA A 134 -12.63 2.42 6.12
C ALA A 134 -13.79 3.42 6.02
N LEU A 135 -13.62 4.45 5.20
CA LEU A 135 -14.73 5.30 4.83
C LEU A 135 -15.47 4.64 3.64
N PRO A 136 -16.81 4.70 3.61
CA PRO A 136 -17.59 4.23 2.47
C PRO A 136 -17.20 4.99 1.20
N GLU A 137 -17.33 4.33 0.05
CA GLU A 137 -16.93 4.96 -1.20
C GLU A 137 -17.95 5.98 -1.68
N THR A 138 -17.43 6.99 -2.38
CA THR A 138 -18.21 8.06 -2.98
C THR A 138 -19.31 7.57 -3.92
N GLU A 139 -19.08 6.53 -4.73
CA GLU A 139 -20.11 6.04 -5.65
C GLU A 139 -21.32 5.45 -4.91
N GLU A 140 -21.09 4.80 -3.76
CA GLU A 140 -22.15 4.28 -2.88
C GLU A 140 -22.95 5.45 -2.25
N ILE A 141 -22.26 6.51 -1.82
CA ILE A 141 -22.88 7.70 -1.24
C ILE A 141 -23.70 8.46 -2.30
N ILE A 142 -23.19 8.63 -3.52
CA ILE A 142 -23.89 9.33 -4.61
C ILE A 142 -25.12 8.55 -5.10
N GLN A 143 -25.11 7.21 -5.07
CA GLN A 143 -26.29 6.42 -5.43
C GLN A 143 -27.42 6.53 -4.38
N SER A 144 -27.08 6.83 -3.12
CA SER A 144 -28.05 7.12 -2.06
C SER A 144 -28.56 8.59 -2.04
N ALA A 145 -28.25 9.39 -3.08
CA ALA A 145 -28.38 10.85 -3.12
C ALA A 145 -29.79 11.45 -3.07
N GLU A 146 -30.84 10.69 -2.72
CA GLU A 146 -32.09 11.30 -2.25
C GLU A 146 -31.87 12.13 -0.95
N GLN A 147 -30.74 11.94 -0.25
CA GLN A 147 -30.40 12.58 1.02
C GLN A 147 -29.19 13.53 0.97
N ALA A 148 -28.55 13.74 -0.18
CA ALA A 148 -27.30 14.49 -0.24
C ALA A 148 -27.52 16.00 -0.35
N THR A 149 -27.17 16.76 0.69
CA THR A 149 -27.18 18.23 0.67
C THR A 149 -26.06 18.80 -0.21
N ALA A 150 -26.23 20.05 -0.68
CA ALA A 150 -25.22 20.76 -1.48
C ALA A 150 -23.84 20.88 -0.78
N GLU A 151 -23.80 20.79 0.55
CA GLU A 151 -22.58 20.80 1.35
C GLU A 151 -21.75 19.51 1.21
N VAL A 152 -22.39 18.35 0.97
CA VAL A 152 -21.73 17.04 0.83
C VAL A 152 -21.18 16.82 -0.58
N LEU A 153 -21.73 17.50 -1.58
CA LEU A 153 -21.46 17.28 -3.01
C LEU A 153 -20.91 18.51 -3.74
N SER A 154 -20.06 19.32 -3.08
CA SER A 154 -19.38 20.42 -3.78
C SER A 154 -18.57 19.88 -4.97
N ASP A 155 -18.50 20.65 -6.07
CA ASP A 155 -17.73 20.24 -7.26
C ASP A 155 -16.25 20.01 -6.94
N ARG A 156 -15.75 20.70 -5.91
CA ARG A 156 -14.43 20.50 -5.32
C ARG A 156 -14.25 19.11 -4.73
N TRP A 157 -15.22 18.64 -3.94
CA TRP A 157 -15.19 17.30 -3.38
C TRP A 157 -15.29 16.24 -4.48
N LYS A 158 -16.20 16.40 -5.45
CA LYS A 158 -16.28 15.51 -6.62
C LYS A 158 -14.97 15.43 -7.39
N HIS A 159 -14.31 16.58 -7.59
CA HIS A 159 -12.99 16.63 -8.23
C HIS A 159 -11.95 15.82 -7.45
N GLN A 160 -11.88 15.98 -6.12
CA GLN A 160 -10.98 15.20 -5.28
C GLN A 160 -11.25 13.69 -5.39
N GLN A 161 -12.53 13.27 -5.39
CA GLN A 161 -12.89 11.86 -5.53
C GLN A 161 -12.51 11.30 -6.90
N ASN A 162 -12.67 12.10 -7.98
CA ASN A 162 -12.21 11.71 -9.32
C ASN A 162 -10.69 11.50 -9.37
N VAL A 163 -9.93 12.37 -8.72
CA VAL A 163 -8.45 12.23 -8.62
C VAL A 163 -8.09 10.93 -7.88
N LEU A 164 -8.76 10.64 -6.77
CA LEU A 164 -8.51 9.43 -5.99
C LEU A 164 -8.92 8.14 -6.72
N ASN A 165 -10.06 8.13 -7.40
CA ASN A 165 -10.52 7.00 -8.21
C ASN A 165 -9.55 6.72 -9.37
N ALA A 166 -9.10 7.78 -10.06
CA ALA A 166 -8.10 7.66 -11.11
C ALA A 166 -6.76 7.15 -10.56
N PHE A 167 -6.36 7.61 -9.37
CA PHE A 167 -5.14 7.15 -8.71
C PHE A 167 -5.25 5.67 -8.36
N TRP A 168 -6.35 5.25 -7.73
CA TRP A 168 -6.60 3.86 -7.36
C TRP A 168 -6.52 2.92 -8.54
N LYS A 169 -7.28 3.21 -9.59
CA LYS A 169 -7.36 2.37 -10.79
C LYS A 169 -5.96 2.13 -11.37
N ARG A 170 -5.12 3.15 -11.34
CA ARG A 170 -3.76 3.08 -11.87
C ARG A 170 -2.80 2.39 -10.90
N PHE A 171 -2.78 2.81 -9.64
CA PHE A 171 -1.93 2.23 -8.60
C PHE A 171 -2.18 0.74 -8.45
N ARG A 172 -3.45 0.31 -8.43
CA ARG A 172 -3.82 -1.10 -8.35
C ARG A 172 -3.34 -1.90 -9.55
N THR A 173 -3.51 -1.39 -10.76
CA THR A 173 -3.02 -2.05 -11.98
C THR A 173 -1.49 -2.21 -11.94
N GLU A 174 -0.76 -1.13 -11.60
CA GLU A 174 0.70 -1.16 -11.49
C GLU A 174 1.17 -2.10 -10.36
N TYR A 175 0.47 -2.11 -9.23
CA TYR A 175 0.77 -2.99 -8.10
C TYR A 175 0.55 -4.47 -8.43
N ILE A 176 -0.59 -4.82 -9.04
CA ILE A 176 -0.90 -6.17 -9.48
C ILE A 176 0.15 -6.67 -10.49
N GLN A 177 0.56 -5.82 -11.42
CA GLN A 177 1.66 -6.12 -12.36
C GLN A 177 2.99 -6.35 -11.65
N HIS A 178 3.29 -5.58 -10.60
CA HIS A 178 4.47 -5.78 -9.78
C HIS A 178 4.43 -7.14 -9.06
N VAL A 179 3.30 -7.51 -8.45
CA VAL A 179 3.10 -8.84 -7.82
C VAL A 179 3.32 -9.94 -8.87
N ARG A 180 2.71 -9.83 -10.05
CA ARG A 180 2.94 -10.78 -11.16
C ARG A 180 4.42 -10.90 -11.52
N SER A 181 5.09 -9.76 -11.70
CA SER A 181 6.50 -9.71 -12.09
C SER A 181 7.40 -10.33 -11.01
N ALA A 182 7.08 -10.17 -9.74
CA ALA A 182 7.81 -10.81 -8.63
C ALA A 182 7.72 -12.35 -8.70
N HIS A 183 6.61 -12.92 -9.16
CA HIS A 183 6.45 -14.37 -9.35
C HIS A 183 7.03 -14.91 -10.66
N MET A 184 7.35 -14.04 -11.62
CA MET A 184 7.86 -14.41 -12.95
C MET A 184 9.34 -14.03 -13.17
N SER A 185 9.96 -13.33 -12.22
CA SER A 185 11.35 -12.86 -12.35
C SER A 185 12.35 -13.97 -11.97
N LYS A 186 13.30 -14.25 -12.86
CA LYS A 186 14.43 -15.14 -12.57
C LYS A 186 15.27 -14.56 -11.41
N PRO A 187 15.80 -15.40 -10.50
CA PRO A 187 15.89 -16.86 -10.58
C PRO A 187 14.66 -17.62 -10.03
N VAL A 188 13.59 -16.93 -9.64
CA VAL A 188 12.40 -17.56 -9.05
C VAL A 188 11.69 -18.38 -10.14
N LYS A 189 11.53 -19.70 -9.92
CA LYS A 189 10.72 -20.54 -10.81
C LYS A 189 9.30 -20.01 -10.86
N GLU A 190 8.73 -19.94 -12.06
CA GLU A 190 7.33 -19.57 -12.28
C GLU A 190 6.42 -20.47 -11.43
N ARG A 191 5.79 -19.90 -10.40
CA ARG A 191 4.84 -20.62 -9.54
C ARG A 191 3.48 -20.62 -10.22
N SER A 192 3.03 -21.79 -10.67
CA SER A 192 1.64 -21.96 -11.07
C SER A 192 0.73 -21.88 -9.85
N ILE A 193 -0.42 -21.24 -10.00
CA ILE A 193 -1.49 -21.23 -8.98
C ILE A 193 -1.90 -22.68 -8.67
N LYS A 194 -2.13 -22.99 -7.39
CA LYS A 194 -2.59 -24.30 -6.91
C LYS A 194 -3.92 -24.17 -6.17
N VAL A 195 -4.62 -25.30 -6.03
CA VAL A 195 -5.77 -25.39 -5.13
C VAL A 195 -5.30 -25.09 -3.71
N GLY A 196 -6.05 -24.24 -3.01
CA GLY A 196 -5.72 -23.76 -1.66
C GLY A 196 -4.97 -22.43 -1.63
N ASP A 197 -4.39 -21.98 -2.75
CA ASP A 197 -3.69 -20.69 -2.81
C ASP A 197 -4.67 -19.53 -2.58
N VAL A 198 -4.26 -18.55 -1.77
CA VAL A 198 -4.96 -17.25 -1.69
C VAL A 198 -4.39 -16.31 -2.74
N VAL A 199 -5.30 -15.73 -3.50
CA VAL A 199 -5.01 -14.90 -4.66
C VAL A 199 -5.72 -13.55 -4.53
N LEU A 200 -5.07 -12.50 -5.03
CA LEU A 200 -5.73 -11.25 -5.35
C LEU A 200 -6.52 -11.41 -6.65
N LEU A 201 -7.72 -10.85 -6.67
CA LEU A 201 -8.56 -10.79 -7.85
C LEU A 201 -8.39 -9.44 -8.55
N GLU A 202 -8.15 -9.49 -9.84
CA GLU A 202 -8.34 -8.33 -10.70
C GLU A 202 -9.83 -8.17 -10.99
N ASP A 203 -10.40 -7.13 -10.40
CA ASP A 203 -11.81 -6.77 -10.50
C ASP A 203 -11.89 -5.26 -10.74
N PRO A 204 -12.24 -4.80 -11.94
CA PRO A 204 -12.26 -3.37 -12.27
C PRO A 204 -13.22 -2.55 -11.40
N ALA A 205 -14.20 -3.18 -10.73
CA ALA A 205 -15.18 -2.52 -9.88
C ALA A 205 -14.81 -2.49 -8.39
N ALA A 206 -13.62 -2.98 -8.00
CA ALA A 206 -13.29 -3.04 -6.58
C ALA A 206 -13.00 -1.66 -5.98
N SER A 207 -13.60 -1.44 -4.82
CA SER A 207 -13.43 -0.25 -3.98
C SER A 207 -11.97 0.02 -3.60
N ARG A 208 -11.61 1.29 -3.49
CA ARG A 208 -10.36 1.84 -2.95
C ARG A 208 -10.04 1.35 -1.55
N SER A 209 -11.07 1.08 -0.78
CA SER A 209 -10.96 0.59 0.60
C SER A 209 -10.79 -0.92 0.67
N TYR A 210 -10.89 -1.63 -0.45
CA TYR A 210 -10.97 -3.10 -0.46
C TYR A 210 -10.12 -3.74 -1.56
N TRP A 211 -9.24 -4.63 -1.13
CA TRP A 211 -8.50 -5.52 -2.03
C TRP A 211 -9.25 -6.85 -2.14
N PRO A 212 -9.88 -7.16 -3.29
CA PRO A 212 -10.63 -8.40 -3.44
C PRO A 212 -9.66 -9.58 -3.42
N MET A 213 -9.84 -10.43 -2.42
CA MET A 213 -9.07 -11.64 -2.21
C MET A 213 -9.99 -12.85 -2.22
N GLY A 214 -9.42 -13.98 -2.60
CA GLY A 214 -10.11 -15.24 -2.51
C GLY A 214 -9.17 -16.42 -2.54
N ARG A 215 -9.70 -17.57 -2.14
CA ARG A 215 -8.99 -18.84 -2.14
C ARG A 215 -9.41 -19.70 -3.31
N VAL A 216 -8.44 -20.28 -4.01
CA VAL A 216 -8.68 -21.21 -5.12
C VAL A 216 -9.21 -22.53 -4.57
N LEU A 217 -10.38 -22.96 -5.04
CA LEU A 217 -11.01 -24.21 -4.63
C LEU A 217 -10.70 -25.37 -5.58
N GLU A 218 -10.86 -25.12 -6.88
CA GLU A 218 -10.69 -26.15 -7.90
C GLU A 218 -10.49 -25.54 -9.29
N PHE A 219 -9.86 -26.30 -10.18
CA PHE A 219 -9.73 -25.95 -11.59
C PHE A 219 -10.87 -26.55 -12.40
N VAL A 220 -11.61 -25.69 -13.10
CA VAL A 220 -12.83 -26.04 -13.83
C VAL A 220 -12.70 -25.74 -15.32
N GLY A 221 -13.57 -26.36 -16.12
CA GLY A 221 -13.59 -26.20 -17.57
C GLY A 221 -12.80 -27.29 -18.31
N ARG A 222 -12.79 -27.20 -19.64
CA ARG A 222 -12.05 -28.13 -20.50
C ARG A 222 -10.57 -27.84 -20.43
N GLU A 223 -9.77 -28.90 -20.50
CA GLU A 223 -8.34 -28.79 -20.74
C GLU A 223 -8.12 -28.25 -22.16
N GLY A 224 -7.20 -27.29 -22.27
CA GLY A 224 -6.75 -26.81 -23.57
C GLY A 224 -5.96 -27.88 -24.33
N PRO A 225 -5.58 -27.61 -25.58
CA PRO A 225 -4.70 -28.50 -26.36
C PRO A 225 -3.36 -28.79 -25.65
N ASP A 226 -2.96 -27.90 -24.72
CA ASP A 226 -1.77 -27.98 -23.87
C ASP A 226 -1.99 -28.74 -22.55
N GLY A 227 -3.15 -29.39 -22.35
CA GLY A 227 -3.49 -30.14 -21.14
C GLY A 227 -3.74 -29.25 -19.90
N LYS A 228 -3.79 -27.93 -20.06
CA LYS A 228 -3.93 -26.98 -18.95
C LYS A 228 -5.36 -26.45 -18.85
N ARG A 229 -5.88 -26.38 -17.62
CA ARG A 229 -7.14 -25.67 -17.32
C ARG A 229 -6.83 -24.20 -17.07
N ARG A 230 -7.63 -23.30 -17.67
CA ARG A 230 -7.44 -21.84 -17.58
C ARG A 230 -8.45 -21.13 -16.68
N THR A 231 -9.35 -21.88 -16.05
CA THR A 231 -10.41 -21.34 -15.20
C THR A 231 -10.43 -22.08 -13.86
N CYS A 232 -10.74 -21.35 -12.80
CA CYS A 232 -10.88 -21.92 -11.47
C CYS A 232 -12.04 -21.29 -10.70
N MET A 233 -12.52 -22.03 -9.69
CA MET A 233 -13.49 -21.57 -8.72
C MET A 233 -12.74 -20.94 -7.55
N VAL A 234 -13.13 -19.72 -7.17
CA VAL A 234 -12.50 -18.93 -6.12
C VAL A 234 -13.53 -18.53 -5.08
N ARG A 235 -13.25 -18.81 -3.81
CA ARG A 235 -14.08 -18.37 -2.67
C ARG A 235 -13.59 -17.03 -2.15
N LEU A 236 -14.42 -16.01 -2.19
CA LEU A 236 -14.14 -14.70 -1.61
C LEU A 236 -14.24 -14.73 -0.07
N GLN A 237 -13.68 -13.71 0.58
CA GLN A 237 -13.77 -13.53 2.03
C GLN A 237 -15.20 -13.41 2.55
N ALA A 238 -16.11 -12.83 1.76
CA ALA A 238 -17.55 -12.78 2.06
C ALA A 238 -18.29 -14.11 1.81
N GLY A 239 -17.59 -15.21 1.56
CA GLY A 239 -18.16 -16.54 1.31
C GLY A 239 -18.66 -16.79 -0.12
N LYS A 240 -18.88 -15.74 -0.92
CA LYS A 240 -19.30 -15.87 -2.33
C LYS A 240 -18.27 -16.63 -3.15
N ILE A 241 -18.72 -17.62 -3.92
CA ILE A 241 -17.88 -18.38 -4.86
C ILE A 241 -18.04 -17.79 -6.26
N LEU A 242 -16.92 -17.53 -6.92
CA LEU A 242 -16.86 -16.97 -8.27
C LEU A 242 -16.04 -17.87 -9.19
N ARG A 243 -16.49 -17.97 -10.44
CA ARG A 243 -15.70 -18.57 -11.52
C ARG A 243 -14.84 -17.49 -12.17
N ARG A 244 -13.52 -17.67 -12.20
CA ARG A 244 -12.58 -16.68 -12.77
C ARG A 244 -11.48 -17.35 -13.60
N PRO A 245 -11.04 -16.70 -14.70
CA PRO A 245 -9.87 -17.13 -15.44
C PRO A 245 -8.61 -16.90 -14.60
N ILE A 246 -7.64 -17.81 -14.73
CA ILE A 246 -6.36 -17.76 -13.98
C ILE A 246 -5.60 -16.46 -14.24
N GLN A 247 -5.77 -15.86 -15.43
CA GLN A 247 -5.08 -14.63 -15.82
C GLN A 247 -5.44 -13.41 -14.95
N LEU A 248 -6.61 -13.44 -14.30
CA LEU A 248 -7.09 -12.38 -13.40
C LEU A 248 -6.76 -12.66 -11.92
N LEU A 249 -5.99 -13.72 -11.65
CA LEU A 249 -5.64 -14.15 -10.30
C LEU A 249 -4.14 -14.00 -10.09
N TYR A 250 -3.79 -13.44 -8.94
CA TYR A 250 -2.40 -13.11 -8.60
C TYR A 250 -2.10 -13.69 -7.21
N PRO A 251 -1.24 -14.72 -7.09
CA PRO A 251 -0.94 -15.31 -5.79
C PRO A 251 -0.27 -14.29 -4.87
N LEU A 252 -0.62 -14.32 -3.58
CA LEU A 252 0.00 -13.44 -2.57
C LEU A 252 1.29 -14.02 -1.99
N ASP A 253 1.42 -15.33 -1.96
CA ASP A 253 2.59 -15.99 -1.37
C ASP A 253 3.68 -16.22 -2.41
N VAL A 254 4.89 -15.77 -2.08
CA VAL A 254 6.11 -16.21 -2.79
C VAL A 254 6.38 -17.65 -2.34
N ALA A 255 6.71 -18.54 -3.27
CA ALA A 255 6.97 -19.95 -2.95
C ALA A 255 7.96 -20.03 -1.76
N GLN A 256 7.56 -20.74 -0.70
CA GLN A 256 8.47 -21.08 0.39
C GLN A 256 9.62 -21.89 -0.21
N TYR A 257 10.84 -21.38 -0.03
CA TYR A 257 12.07 -22.07 -0.43
C TYR A 257 12.38 -23.20 0.54
#